data_AF-A0A0G0CW82-F1
#
_entry.id   AF-A0A0G0CW82-F1
#
_cell.length_a   1.000
_cell.length_b   1.000
_cell.length_c   1.000
_cell.angle_alpha   90.00
_cell.angle_beta   90.00
_cell.angle_gamma   90.00
#
_symmetry.space_group_name_H-M   'P 1'
#
loop_
_entity.id
_entity.type
_entity.pdbx_description
1 polymer ?
#
loop_
_entity_poly.entity_id
_entity_poly.type
_entity_poly.pdbx_seq_one_letter_code
_entity_poly.pdbx_strand_id
1 'polypeptide(L)'
;MLTQVEICYICNIFSLYNYKMKYFTLIVIITIIAVSGVIFLSQKKPVTSLVSTPEESQQSSSPNIPVSSIVSQNLDTPWSIAFLPDKSFLVTERKGDVWLIDPNKNSSPSLIAKIENAKEIGEGGLLGIVLHPNFTTNSFVYLYYTYTQNGENTLNRVVRMVFKDKKLTDEKVIVDKIPGASNHNGGRIKFGPDGFLYIATGDAQNPSQAQNKNSLAGKILRVTDSGKPAAGNPFNNLVYSYGHRNVQGLSWDSNGNLWATEHGRSGALSGLDELNLIQIGKNYGWPDIEGDEKKSGMETARRNSGSTTWAPSGA
;
A
#
# COMPACT_ATOMS: atom_id res chain seq x y z
N MET A 1 56.31 -3.43 -38.65
CA MET A 1 55.87 -4.81 -38.98
C MET A 1 56.61 -5.73 -38.02
N LEU A 2 56.03 -6.00 -36.85
CA LEU A 2 56.60 -6.93 -35.86
C LEU A 2 56.34 -8.35 -36.36
N THR A 3 57.36 -9.21 -36.30
CA THR A 3 57.27 -10.57 -36.84
C THR A 3 56.39 -11.46 -35.94
N GLN A 4 55.77 -12.47 -36.54
CA GLN A 4 54.78 -13.36 -35.92
C GLN A 4 55.29 -14.10 -34.65
N VAL A 5 56.59 -14.07 -34.38
CA VAL A 5 57.24 -14.72 -33.23
C VAL A 5 57.22 -13.85 -31.97
N GLU A 6 57.24 -12.51 -32.09
CA GLU A 6 57.26 -11.60 -30.92
C GLU A 6 55.87 -11.43 -30.27
N ILE A 7 54.79 -11.61 -31.04
CA ILE A 7 53.40 -11.53 -30.55
C ILE A 7 53.06 -12.71 -29.62
N CYS A 8 53.71 -13.87 -29.81
CA CYS A 8 53.43 -15.08 -29.04
C CYS A 8 54.02 -15.04 -27.61
N TYR A 9 55.16 -14.36 -27.42
CA TYR A 9 55.79 -14.19 -26.11
C TYR A 9 55.02 -13.22 -25.20
N ILE A 10 54.45 -12.15 -25.77
CA ILE A 10 53.69 -11.14 -25.01
C ILE A 10 52.33 -11.71 -24.54
N CYS A 11 51.67 -12.52 -25.36
CA CYS A 11 50.42 -13.21 -24.97
C CYS A 11 50.60 -14.20 -23.81
N ASN A 12 51.71 -14.95 -23.78
CA ASN A 12 51.98 -15.91 -22.71
C ASN A 12 52.30 -15.22 -21.36
N ILE A 13 53.00 -14.08 -21.38
CA ILE A 13 53.29 -13.32 -20.16
C ILE A 13 52.01 -12.70 -19.56
N PHE A 14 51.11 -12.17 -20.40
CA PHE A 14 49.81 -11.63 -19.94
C PHE A 14 48.87 -12.71 -19.40
N SER A 15 48.88 -13.92 -19.96
CA SER A 15 48.08 -15.05 -19.48
C SER A 15 48.57 -15.58 -18.12
N LEU A 16 49.88 -15.75 -17.95
CA LEU A 16 50.49 -16.17 -16.68
C LEU A 16 50.34 -15.10 -15.57
N TYR A 17 50.39 -13.81 -15.92
CA TYR A 17 50.18 -12.71 -14.97
C TYR A 17 48.73 -12.65 -14.46
N ASN A 18 47.75 -12.78 -15.36
CA ASN A 18 46.33 -12.82 -15.00
C ASN A 18 45.96 -14.08 -14.19
N TYR A 19 46.60 -15.21 -14.45
CA TYR A 19 46.42 -16.44 -13.67
C TYR A 19 46.96 -16.27 -12.24
N LYS A 20 48.20 -15.77 -12.08
CA LYS A 20 48.79 -15.51 -10.76
C LYS A 20 48.01 -14.46 -9.95
N MET A 21 47.49 -13.41 -10.61
CA MET A 21 46.64 -12.41 -9.96
C MET A 21 45.31 -12.99 -9.48
N LYS A 22 44.62 -13.83 -10.26
CA LYS A 22 43.36 -14.47 -9.82
C LYS A 22 43.56 -15.42 -8.64
N TYR A 23 44.65 -16.18 -8.64
CA TYR A 23 44.98 -17.06 -7.51
C TYR A 23 45.36 -16.27 -6.25
N PHE A 24 46.08 -15.15 -6.40
CA PHE A 24 46.39 -14.26 -5.28
C PHE A 24 45.12 -13.67 -4.67
N THR A 25 44.18 -13.17 -5.48
CA THR A 25 42.89 -12.62 -4.99
C THR A 25 42.03 -13.70 -4.32
N LEU A 26 42.02 -14.93 -4.84
CA LEU A 26 41.28 -16.05 -4.24
C LEU A 26 41.88 -16.46 -2.88
N ILE A 27 43.20 -16.50 -2.75
CA ILE A 27 43.88 -16.81 -1.48
C ILE A 27 43.63 -15.70 -0.44
N VAL A 28 43.62 -14.43 -0.86
CA VAL A 28 43.29 -13.29 0.02
C VAL A 28 41.83 -13.37 0.51
N ILE A 29 40.88 -13.73 -0.35
CA ILE A 29 39.47 -13.89 0.05
C ILE A 29 39.30 -15.08 1.02
N ILE A 30 39.94 -16.22 0.75
CA ILE A 30 39.87 -17.41 1.63
C ILE A 30 40.51 -17.11 3.00
N THR A 31 41.62 -16.38 3.03
CA THR A 31 42.27 -15.99 4.30
C THR A 31 41.43 -14.96 5.08
N ILE A 32 40.77 -14.00 4.42
CA ILE A 32 39.84 -13.08 5.08
C ILE A 32 38.63 -13.82 5.68
N ILE A 33 38.07 -14.81 4.97
CA ILE A 33 36.96 -15.64 5.46
C ILE A 33 37.41 -16.53 6.63
N ALA A 34 38.62 -17.10 6.57
CA ALA A 34 39.18 -17.91 7.66
C ALA A 34 39.44 -17.06 8.92
N VAL A 35 39.97 -15.84 8.78
CA VAL A 35 40.24 -14.93 9.91
C VAL A 35 38.93 -14.42 10.55
N SER A 36 37.89 -14.16 9.74
CA SER A 36 36.57 -13.75 10.26
C SER A 36 35.80 -14.90 10.94
N GLY A 37 35.97 -16.14 10.48
CA GLY A 37 35.41 -17.33 11.14
C GLY A 37 36.03 -17.60 12.53
N VAL A 38 37.33 -17.33 12.71
CA VAL A 38 38.01 -17.50 14.02
C VAL A 38 37.59 -16.43 15.03
N ILE A 39 37.34 -15.19 14.60
CA ILE A 39 36.87 -14.11 15.50
C ILE A 39 35.45 -14.38 16.00
N PHE A 40 34.58 -15.00 15.19
CA PHE A 40 33.21 -15.36 15.58
C PHE A 40 33.15 -16.51 16.60
N LEU A 41 34.15 -17.41 16.61
CA LEU A 41 34.23 -18.52 17.56
C LEU A 41 34.84 -18.14 18.92
N SER A 42 35.52 -16.99 19.05
CA SER A 42 36.13 -16.54 20.30
C SER A 42 35.25 -15.62 21.17
N GLN A 43 33.98 -15.37 20.81
CA GLN A 43 33.07 -14.48 21.58
C GLN A 43 31.91 -15.18 22.31
N LYS A 44 31.96 -16.50 22.54
CA LYS A 44 31.04 -17.11 23.51
C LYS A 44 31.55 -16.87 24.93
N LYS A 45 31.17 -15.73 25.52
CA LYS A 45 31.29 -15.55 26.97
C LYS A 45 30.36 -16.55 27.68
N PRO A 46 30.81 -17.24 28.74
CA PRO A 46 29.94 -18.08 29.54
C PRO A 46 28.93 -17.19 30.27
N VAL A 47 27.64 -17.46 30.07
CA VAL A 47 26.57 -16.85 30.86
C VAL A 47 26.56 -17.57 32.20
N THR A 48 27.06 -16.89 33.24
CA THR A 48 26.92 -17.32 34.62
C THR A 48 25.47 -17.16 35.04
N SER A 49 24.77 -18.26 35.30
CA SER A 49 23.42 -18.25 35.85
C SER A 49 23.49 -17.80 37.31
N LEU A 50 23.16 -16.53 37.57
CA LEU A 50 22.80 -16.07 38.90
C LEU A 50 21.35 -16.45 39.15
N VAL A 51 21.15 -17.47 40.00
CA VAL A 51 19.85 -17.78 40.59
C VAL A 51 19.55 -16.67 41.60
N SER A 52 18.67 -15.74 41.23
CA SER A 52 18.03 -14.82 42.17
C SER A 52 16.69 -15.41 42.60
N THR A 53 16.52 -15.53 43.91
CA THR A 53 15.27 -15.84 44.62
C THR A 53 14.14 -14.92 44.13
N PRO A 54 12.89 -15.40 43.94
CA PRO A 54 11.81 -14.55 43.45
C PRO A 54 11.36 -13.60 44.58
N GLU A 55 11.59 -12.31 44.39
CA GLU A 55 10.86 -11.26 45.09
C GLU A 55 9.42 -11.23 44.56
N GLU A 56 8.47 -11.30 45.48
CA GLU A 56 7.03 -11.26 45.24
C GLU A 56 6.63 -9.87 44.70
N SER A 57 6.71 -9.70 43.38
CA SER A 57 6.28 -8.47 42.71
C SER A 57 4.76 -8.44 42.60
N GLN A 58 4.18 -7.40 43.20
CA GLN A 58 2.77 -7.10 43.23
C GLN A 58 2.08 -7.28 41.87
N GLN A 59 0.94 -7.95 41.92
CA GLN A 59 0.03 -8.22 40.82
C GLN A 59 -0.43 -6.91 40.16
N SER A 60 0.26 -6.49 39.10
CA SER A 60 -0.23 -5.44 38.21
C SER A 60 -1.49 -5.99 37.52
N SER A 61 -2.64 -5.38 37.79
CA SER A 61 -3.88 -5.65 37.07
C SER A 61 -3.64 -5.39 35.58
N SER A 62 -3.45 -6.45 34.81
CA SER A 62 -3.37 -6.36 33.35
C SER A 62 -4.61 -5.62 32.83
N PRO A 63 -4.45 -4.63 31.92
CA PRO A 63 -5.58 -3.96 31.30
C PRO A 63 -6.47 -5.02 30.65
N ASN A 64 -7.80 -4.85 30.79
CA ASN A 64 -8.81 -5.75 30.25
C ASN A 64 -8.66 -5.77 28.71
N ILE A 65 -7.83 -6.67 28.17
CA ILE A 65 -7.61 -6.81 26.74
C ILE A 65 -8.94 -7.27 26.15
N PRO A 66 -9.52 -6.54 25.18
CA PRO A 66 -10.74 -6.98 24.52
C PRO A 66 -10.56 -8.40 24.01
N VAL A 67 -11.47 -9.30 24.39
CA VAL A 67 -11.47 -10.67 23.87
C VAL A 67 -11.65 -10.60 22.36
N SER A 68 -10.60 -10.92 21.60
CA SER A 68 -10.68 -11.06 20.16
C SER A 68 -11.17 -12.46 19.81
N SER A 69 -12.03 -12.56 18.81
CA SER A 69 -12.51 -13.83 18.26
C SER A 69 -12.24 -13.89 16.77
N ILE A 70 -12.06 -15.10 16.27
CA ILE A 70 -11.88 -15.31 14.84
C ILE A 70 -13.27 -15.43 14.19
N VAL A 71 -13.63 -14.43 13.38
CA VAL A 71 -14.91 -14.38 12.69
C VAL A 71 -14.87 -15.10 11.33
N SER A 72 -13.70 -15.14 10.69
CA SER A 72 -13.49 -15.83 9.42
C SER A 72 -12.01 -16.20 9.24
N GLN A 73 -11.73 -17.25 8.47
CA GLN A 73 -10.40 -17.79 8.21
C GLN A 73 -10.26 -18.24 6.76
N ASN A 74 -9.03 -18.49 6.33
CA ASN A 74 -8.69 -18.99 4.98
C ASN A 74 -9.14 -18.05 3.86
N LEU A 75 -9.21 -16.75 4.14
CA LEU A 75 -9.34 -15.72 3.13
C LEU A 75 -8.01 -15.55 2.40
N ASP A 76 -8.09 -15.33 1.10
CA ASP A 76 -6.99 -15.14 0.18
C ASP A 76 -6.72 -13.65 -0.06
N THR A 77 -5.74 -13.11 0.65
CA THR A 77 -5.33 -11.70 0.58
C THR A 77 -6.53 -10.71 0.69
N PRO A 78 -7.29 -10.75 1.80
CA PRO A 78 -8.40 -9.82 2.03
C PRO A 78 -7.89 -8.38 2.16
N TRP A 79 -8.64 -7.41 1.64
CA TRP A 79 -8.18 -6.02 1.54
C TRP A 79 -9.07 -4.98 2.24
N SER A 80 -10.39 -5.00 2.03
CA SER A 80 -11.30 -4.02 2.66
C SER A 80 -12.59 -4.68 3.15
N ILE A 81 -13.17 -4.06 4.18
CA ILE A 81 -14.41 -4.48 4.84
C ILE A 81 -15.45 -3.37 4.69
N ALA A 82 -16.71 -3.74 4.38
CA ALA A 82 -17.85 -2.84 4.46
C ALA A 82 -19.00 -3.46 5.28
N PHE A 83 -19.37 -2.82 6.39
CA PHE A 83 -20.44 -3.29 7.26
C PHE A 83 -21.82 -2.99 6.66
N LEU A 84 -22.67 -4.03 6.61
CA LEU A 84 -24.07 -3.93 6.21
C LEU A 84 -24.94 -3.50 7.40
N PRO A 85 -26.15 -2.96 7.14
CA PRO A 85 -27.06 -2.52 8.21
C PRO A 85 -27.46 -3.61 9.21
N ASP A 86 -27.43 -4.88 8.78
CA ASP A 86 -27.73 -6.04 9.62
C ASP A 86 -26.51 -6.56 10.42
N LYS A 87 -25.39 -5.83 10.39
CA LYS A 87 -24.09 -6.13 11.03
C LYS A 87 -23.32 -7.29 10.40
N SER A 88 -23.82 -7.91 9.33
CA SER A 88 -22.95 -8.68 8.44
C SER A 88 -21.99 -7.73 7.71
N PHE A 89 -20.97 -8.26 7.05
CA PHE A 89 -20.02 -7.42 6.33
C PHE A 89 -19.54 -8.07 5.03
N LEU A 90 -19.21 -7.20 4.08
CA LEU A 90 -18.61 -7.55 2.81
C LEU A 90 -17.09 -7.46 2.93
N VAL A 91 -16.37 -8.42 2.35
CA VAL A 91 -14.91 -8.44 2.28
C VAL A 91 -14.46 -8.59 0.85
N THR A 92 -13.52 -7.76 0.41
CA THR A 92 -12.83 -7.91 -0.88
C THR A 92 -11.57 -8.73 -0.72
N GLU A 93 -11.32 -9.64 -1.66
CA GLU A 93 -10.04 -10.32 -1.85
C GLU A 93 -9.40 -9.86 -3.16
N ARG A 94 -8.08 -9.65 -3.15
CA ARG A 94 -7.37 -9.01 -4.27
C ARG A 94 -7.53 -9.74 -5.61
N LYS A 95 -7.74 -11.05 -5.59
CA LYS A 95 -8.01 -11.86 -6.79
C LYS A 95 -9.35 -11.59 -7.48
N GLY A 96 -10.21 -10.77 -6.90
CA GLY A 96 -11.50 -10.37 -7.48
C GLY A 96 -12.74 -10.87 -6.76
N ASP A 97 -12.59 -11.59 -5.64
CA ASP A 97 -13.73 -12.17 -4.91
C ASP A 97 -14.32 -11.17 -3.91
N VAL A 98 -15.65 -11.14 -3.82
CA VAL A 98 -16.39 -10.44 -2.76
C VAL A 98 -17.14 -11.46 -1.91
N TRP A 99 -16.82 -11.48 -0.63
CA TRP A 99 -17.40 -12.38 0.36
C TRP A 99 -18.40 -11.66 1.25
N LEU A 100 -19.50 -12.31 1.57
CA LEU A 100 -20.43 -11.92 2.63
C LEU A 100 -20.17 -12.78 3.87
N ILE A 101 -19.96 -12.14 5.01
CA ILE A 101 -19.68 -12.79 6.28
C ILE A 101 -20.69 -12.30 7.33
N ASP A 102 -21.36 -13.25 7.98
CA ASP A 102 -22.25 -12.98 9.10
C ASP A 102 -21.54 -13.35 10.41
N PRO A 103 -21.14 -12.38 11.25
CA PRO A 103 -20.38 -12.66 12.47
C PRO A 103 -21.17 -13.44 13.53
N ASN A 104 -22.50 -13.47 13.43
CA ASN A 104 -23.35 -14.16 14.39
C ASN A 104 -23.65 -15.60 13.98
N LYS A 105 -23.21 -16.02 12.78
CA LYS A 105 -23.37 -17.38 12.28
C LYS A 105 -22.02 -18.06 12.21
N ASN A 106 -21.95 -19.29 12.69
CA ASN A 106 -20.76 -20.12 12.57
C ASN A 106 -20.63 -20.76 11.18
N SER A 107 -21.09 -20.05 10.14
CA SER A 107 -21.13 -20.51 8.74
C SER A 107 -19.94 -19.96 7.97
N SER A 108 -19.44 -20.74 7.01
CA SER A 108 -18.41 -20.26 6.07
C SER A 108 -18.84 -18.99 5.34
N PRO A 109 -17.89 -18.12 4.95
CA PRO A 109 -18.16 -16.97 4.09
C PRO A 109 -18.91 -17.39 2.82
N SER A 110 -19.83 -16.55 2.35
CA SER A 110 -20.56 -16.77 1.10
C SER A 110 -19.95 -15.93 -0.01
N LEU A 111 -19.51 -16.54 -1.11
CA LEU A 111 -19.04 -15.80 -2.28
C LEU A 111 -20.26 -15.16 -2.96
N ILE A 112 -20.33 -13.82 -2.99
CA ILE A 112 -21.48 -13.09 -3.54
C ILE A 112 -21.21 -12.46 -4.90
N ALA A 113 -19.94 -12.30 -5.27
CA ALA A 113 -19.52 -11.84 -6.59
C ALA A 113 -18.07 -12.20 -6.86
N LYS A 114 -17.77 -12.37 -8.16
CA LYS A 114 -16.42 -12.43 -8.69
C LYS A 114 -16.26 -11.37 -9.77
N ILE A 115 -15.36 -10.43 -9.54
CA ILE A 115 -15.06 -9.32 -10.45
C ILE A 115 -14.00 -9.81 -11.43
N GLU A 116 -14.44 -10.43 -12.52
CA GLU A 116 -13.54 -11.07 -13.50
C GLU A 116 -12.56 -10.10 -14.18
N ASN A 117 -12.88 -8.80 -14.19
CA ASN A 117 -12.00 -7.76 -14.71
C ASN A 117 -10.90 -7.33 -13.73
N ALA A 118 -11.02 -7.70 -12.45
CA ALA A 118 -10.00 -7.39 -11.46
C ALA A 118 -8.74 -8.21 -11.76
N LYS A 119 -7.60 -7.52 -11.78
CA LYS A 119 -6.30 -8.11 -12.02
C LYS A 119 -5.44 -7.98 -10.79
N GLU A 120 -5.13 -9.12 -10.18
CA GLU A 120 -4.14 -9.18 -9.12
C GLU A 120 -2.73 -9.07 -9.71
N ILE A 121 -2.00 -8.03 -9.31
CA ILE A 121 -0.60 -7.80 -9.72
C ILE A 121 0.11 -6.92 -8.70
N GLY A 122 1.22 -7.37 -8.12
CA GLY A 122 1.99 -6.60 -7.12
C GLY A 122 1.16 -6.27 -5.88
N GLU A 123 0.73 -5.01 -5.75
CA GLU A 123 -0.21 -4.45 -4.75
C GLU A 123 -1.65 -4.29 -5.31
N GLY A 124 -1.83 -4.35 -6.63
CA GLY A 124 -3.10 -4.18 -7.31
C GLY A 124 -4.01 -5.41 -7.25
N GLY A 125 -5.30 -5.21 -7.49
CA GLY A 125 -6.35 -6.24 -7.40
C GLY A 125 -7.71 -5.61 -7.16
N LEU A 126 -8.65 -6.37 -6.62
CA LEU A 126 -9.87 -5.81 -6.02
C LEU A 126 -9.53 -5.26 -4.62
N LEU A 127 -9.69 -3.95 -4.45
CA LEU A 127 -9.23 -3.20 -3.28
C LEU A 127 -10.42 -2.65 -2.48
N GLY A 128 -10.67 -1.35 -2.53
CA GLY A 128 -11.69 -0.69 -1.71
C GLY A 128 -13.11 -1.14 -2.00
N ILE A 129 -13.91 -1.21 -0.94
CA ILE A 129 -15.36 -1.42 -0.99
C ILE A 129 -16.04 -0.43 -0.04
N VAL A 130 -17.14 0.20 -0.47
CA VAL A 130 -17.94 1.05 0.39
C VAL A 130 -19.42 1.02 -0.02
N LEU A 131 -20.30 1.06 0.98
CA LEU A 131 -21.74 1.20 0.74
C LEU A 131 -22.09 2.67 0.45
N HIS A 132 -23.11 2.89 -0.38
CA HIS A 132 -23.67 4.22 -0.53
C HIS A 132 -24.30 4.72 0.78
N PRO A 133 -24.29 6.03 1.11
CA PRO A 133 -24.91 6.55 2.34
C PRO A 133 -26.40 6.18 2.47
N ASN A 134 -27.13 6.17 1.35
CA ASN A 134 -28.53 5.75 1.25
C ASN A 134 -28.71 4.25 0.90
N PHE A 135 -27.79 3.38 1.34
CA PHE A 135 -27.76 1.96 0.98
C PHE A 135 -29.10 1.24 1.23
N THR A 136 -29.80 1.56 2.32
CA THR A 136 -31.10 0.95 2.66
C THR A 136 -32.19 1.20 1.63
N THR A 137 -32.01 2.20 0.76
CA THR A 137 -32.97 2.58 -0.28
C THR A 137 -32.51 2.17 -1.67
N ASN A 138 -31.21 2.29 -1.98
CA ASN A 138 -30.70 2.07 -3.33
C ASN A 138 -29.82 0.82 -3.49
N SER A 139 -29.43 0.20 -2.38
CA SER A 139 -28.56 -0.99 -2.35
C SER A 139 -27.24 -0.84 -3.11
N PHE A 140 -26.73 0.38 -3.28
CA PHE A 140 -25.51 0.59 -4.07
C PHE A 140 -24.24 0.30 -3.26
N VAL A 141 -23.34 -0.46 -3.87
CA VAL A 141 -21.99 -0.75 -3.38
C VAL A 141 -20.99 -0.25 -4.41
N TYR A 142 -19.93 0.41 -3.95
CA TYR A 142 -18.85 0.88 -4.80
C TYR A 142 -17.61 0.01 -4.57
N LEU A 143 -16.90 -0.29 -5.64
CA LEU A 143 -15.68 -1.10 -5.65
C LEU A 143 -14.57 -0.35 -6.37
N TYR A 144 -13.35 -0.42 -5.84
CA TYR A 144 -12.13 0.01 -6.51
C TYR A 144 -11.34 -1.23 -6.95
N TYR A 145 -10.94 -1.31 -8.21
CA TYR A 145 -10.09 -2.41 -8.66
C TYR A 145 -9.09 -2.03 -9.76
N THR A 146 -7.96 -2.72 -9.73
CA THR A 146 -6.94 -2.74 -10.77
C THR A 146 -7.37 -3.65 -11.92
N TYR A 147 -7.16 -3.26 -13.17
CA TYR A 147 -7.51 -4.02 -14.36
C TYR A 147 -6.50 -3.80 -15.48
N THR A 148 -6.68 -4.51 -16.59
CA THR A 148 -5.95 -4.28 -17.84
C THR A 148 -6.93 -4.19 -18.99
N GLN A 149 -6.71 -3.24 -19.90
CA GLN A 149 -7.44 -3.15 -21.15
C GLN A 149 -6.61 -3.82 -22.25
N ASN A 150 -7.26 -4.55 -23.17
CA ASN A 150 -6.58 -5.34 -24.22
C ASN A 150 -5.44 -4.55 -24.89
N GLY A 151 -4.20 -5.02 -24.73
CA GLY A 151 -3.00 -4.42 -25.33
C GLY A 151 -2.41 -3.21 -24.61
N GLU A 152 -2.92 -2.82 -23.44
CA GLU A 152 -2.56 -1.58 -22.74
C GLU A 152 -2.05 -1.78 -21.29
N ASN A 153 -1.65 -0.65 -20.70
CA ASN A 153 -1.12 -0.47 -19.34
C ASN A 153 -2.06 -0.97 -18.24
N THR A 154 -1.50 -1.32 -17.08
CA THR A 154 -2.27 -1.53 -15.84
C THR A 154 -2.97 -0.23 -15.46
N LEU A 155 -4.26 -0.31 -15.12
CA LEU A 155 -5.09 0.84 -14.73
C LEU A 155 -5.92 0.47 -13.50
N ASN A 156 -6.47 1.49 -12.85
CA ASN A 156 -7.43 1.36 -11.77
C ASN A 156 -8.75 2.03 -12.16
N ARG A 157 -9.83 1.60 -11.51
CA ARG A 157 -11.16 2.21 -11.66
C ARG A 157 -12.00 2.06 -10.42
N VAL A 158 -13.03 2.90 -10.34
CA VAL A 158 -14.14 2.75 -9.40
C VAL A 158 -15.40 2.40 -10.18
N VAL A 159 -16.10 1.38 -9.70
CA VAL A 159 -17.40 0.97 -10.22
C VAL A 159 -18.44 0.98 -9.10
N ARG A 160 -19.70 1.00 -9.49
CA ARG A 160 -20.86 0.82 -8.63
C ARG A 160 -21.61 -0.43 -9.07
N MET A 161 -22.06 -1.22 -8.11
CA MET A 161 -22.89 -2.41 -8.29
C MET A 161 -24.14 -2.31 -7.40
N VAL A 162 -25.12 -3.18 -7.65
CA VAL A 162 -26.35 -3.32 -6.86
C VAL A 162 -26.25 -4.56 -5.98
N PHE A 163 -26.42 -4.41 -4.67
CA PHE A 163 -26.48 -5.52 -3.71
C PHE A 163 -27.92 -5.97 -3.50
N LYS A 164 -28.28 -7.13 -4.03
CA LYS A 164 -29.63 -7.70 -3.86
C LYS A 164 -29.55 -9.21 -3.80
N ASP A 165 -30.37 -9.82 -2.94
CA ASP A 165 -30.47 -11.27 -2.81
C ASP A 165 -29.11 -11.96 -2.59
N LYS A 166 -28.24 -11.30 -1.80
CA LYS A 166 -26.84 -11.71 -1.51
C LYS A 166 -25.98 -11.87 -2.76
N LYS A 167 -26.15 -10.99 -3.75
CA LYS A 167 -25.33 -10.91 -4.96
C LYS A 167 -24.98 -9.46 -5.27
N LEU A 168 -23.86 -9.24 -5.95
CA LEU A 168 -23.57 -7.96 -6.61
C LEU A 168 -23.78 -8.09 -8.12
N THR A 169 -24.60 -7.21 -8.68
CA THR A 169 -24.92 -7.17 -10.12
C THR A 169 -24.83 -5.74 -10.66
N ASP A 170 -25.10 -5.57 -11.96
CA ASP A 170 -25.30 -4.26 -12.61
C ASP A 170 -24.11 -3.29 -12.45
N GLU A 171 -22.92 -3.78 -12.79
CA GLU A 171 -21.70 -2.98 -12.76
C GLU A 171 -21.84 -1.73 -13.64
N LYS A 172 -21.57 -0.58 -13.04
CA LYS A 172 -21.49 0.72 -13.71
C LYS A 172 -20.18 1.40 -13.34
N VAL A 173 -19.41 1.80 -14.35
CA VAL A 173 -18.19 2.59 -14.15
C VAL A 173 -18.51 3.97 -13.62
N ILE A 174 -17.79 4.39 -12.58
CA ILE A 174 -17.92 5.68 -11.89
C ILE A 174 -16.72 6.58 -12.21
N VAL A 175 -15.51 6.07 -12.02
CA VAL A 175 -14.28 6.73 -12.47
C VAL A 175 -13.42 5.68 -13.15
N ASP A 176 -13.04 5.94 -14.39
CA ASP A 176 -12.22 5.03 -15.19
C ASP A 176 -10.81 5.59 -15.40
N LYS A 177 -9.90 4.74 -15.88
CA LYS A 177 -8.56 5.14 -16.32
C LYS A 177 -7.76 5.92 -15.26
N ILE A 178 -7.95 5.58 -13.99
CA ILE A 178 -7.04 6.02 -12.94
C ILE A 178 -5.71 5.30 -13.24
N PRO A 179 -4.56 5.99 -13.31
CA PRO A 179 -3.29 5.31 -13.52
C PRO A 179 -3.06 4.23 -12.47
N GLY A 180 -2.57 3.08 -12.92
CA GLY A 180 -2.24 1.94 -12.08
C GLY A 180 -0.92 1.32 -12.49
N ALA A 181 -0.33 0.54 -11.60
CA ALA A 181 0.89 -0.19 -11.86
C ALA A 181 0.92 -1.47 -11.01
N SER A 182 2.05 -2.18 -10.99
CA SER A 182 2.21 -3.26 -10.02
C SER A 182 2.21 -2.72 -8.58
N ASN A 183 2.76 -1.52 -8.35
CA ASN A 183 2.77 -0.89 -7.03
C ASN A 183 2.15 0.51 -7.06
N HIS A 184 1.80 1.03 -5.89
CA HIS A 184 1.26 2.37 -5.70
C HIS A 184 -0.09 2.60 -6.38
N ASN A 185 -1.05 1.73 -6.08
CA ASN A 185 -2.39 1.81 -6.63
C ASN A 185 -3.35 2.62 -5.74
N GLY A 186 -2.98 2.94 -4.50
CA GLY A 186 -3.91 3.45 -3.49
C GLY A 186 -5.08 2.47 -3.33
N GLY A 187 -6.30 2.97 -3.51
CA GLY A 187 -7.50 2.14 -3.66
C GLY A 187 -8.49 2.24 -2.52
N ARG A 188 -8.26 3.10 -1.53
CA ARG A 188 -9.28 3.42 -0.53
C ARG A 188 -10.37 4.26 -1.16
N ILE A 189 -11.63 3.92 -0.88
CA ILE A 189 -12.80 4.71 -1.26
C ILE A 189 -13.69 4.88 -0.04
N LYS A 190 -14.27 6.08 0.13
CA LYS A 190 -15.16 6.37 1.26
C LYS A 190 -16.06 7.56 0.95
N PHE A 191 -17.32 7.49 1.37
CA PHE A 191 -18.20 8.65 1.31
C PHE A 191 -17.91 9.60 2.45
N GLY A 192 -17.80 10.89 2.15
CA GLY A 192 -17.64 11.94 3.14
C GLY A 192 -18.97 12.37 3.75
N PRO A 193 -18.93 13.16 4.85
CA PRO A 193 -20.13 13.73 5.48
C PRO A 193 -20.86 14.73 4.57
N ASP A 194 -20.20 15.19 3.51
CA ASP A 194 -20.76 16.05 2.47
C ASP A 194 -21.50 15.27 1.36
N GLY A 195 -21.58 13.95 1.47
CA GLY A 195 -22.29 13.08 0.54
C GLY A 195 -21.53 12.76 -0.76
N PHE A 196 -20.27 13.21 -0.90
CA PHE A 196 -19.43 12.89 -2.05
C PHE A 196 -18.56 11.67 -1.81
N LEU A 197 -18.18 10.98 -2.88
CA LEU A 197 -17.26 9.86 -2.85
C LEU A 197 -15.82 10.37 -2.95
N TYR A 198 -14.99 10.01 -1.97
CA TYR A 198 -13.56 10.27 -1.97
C TYR A 198 -12.81 9.01 -2.40
N ILE A 199 -11.83 9.18 -3.30
CA ILE A 199 -11.07 8.09 -3.91
C ILE A 199 -9.58 8.39 -3.73
N ALA A 200 -8.89 7.52 -3.01
CA ALA A 200 -7.46 7.61 -2.76
C ALA A 200 -6.69 6.87 -3.86
N THR A 201 -5.76 7.55 -4.53
CA THR A 201 -4.95 6.97 -5.61
C THR A 201 -3.47 7.05 -5.28
N GLY A 202 -2.69 6.10 -5.80
CA GLY A 202 -1.23 6.19 -5.79
C GLY A 202 -0.67 6.78 -7.07
N ASP A 203 0.62 7.08 -7.08
CA ASP A 203 1.33 7.69 -8.20
C ASP A 203 1.60 6.73 -9.37
N ALA A 204 1.19 5.46 -9.24
CA ALA A 204 1.43 4.40 -10.22
C ALA A 204 2.91 4.27 -10.62
N GLN A 205 3.82 4.47 -9.66
CA GLN A 205 5.28 4.47 -9.85
C GLN A 205 5.79 5.56 -10.79
N ASN A 206 4.99 6.59 -11.05
CA ASN A 206 5.41 7.79 -11.75
C ASN A 206 5.22 9.02 -10.86
N PRO A 207 6.21 9.32 -9.98
CA PRO A 207 6.09 10.38 -8.98
C PRO A 207 5.76 11.76 -9.57
N SER A 208 6.25 12.06 -10.77
CA SER A 208 5.96 13.34 -11.45
C SER A 208 4.46 13.59 -11.65
N GLN A 209 3.65 12.53 -11.78
CA GLN A 209 2.21 12.66 -11.97
C GLN A 209 1.48 13.11 -10.71
N ALA A 210 2.05 12.91 -9.52
CA ALA A 210 1.48 13.37 -8.25
C ALA A 210 1.31 14.90 -8.24
N GLN A 211 2.25 15.63 -8.85
CA GLN A 211 2.21 17.09 -9.00
C GLN A 211 1.31 17.57 -10.16
N ASN A 212 1.06 16.72 -11.17
CA ASN A 212 0.19 17.07 -12.29
C ASN A 212 -1.29 17.01 -11.89
N LYS A 213 -1.94 18.18 -11.80
CA LYS A 213 -3.36 18.34 -11.43
C LYS A 213 -4.35 17.80 -12.47
N ASN A 214 -3.89 17.55 -13.70
CA ASN A 214 -4.70 16.95 -14.76
C ASN A 214 -4.59 15.42 -14.79
N SER A 215 -3.70 14.83 -13.98
CA SER A 215 -3.60 13.39 -13.78
C SER A 215 -4.44 12.94 -12.59
N LEU A 216 -4.89 11.68 -12.61
CA LEU A 216 -5.56 11.04 -11.47
C LEU A 216 -4.58 10.29 -10.56
N ALA A 217 -3.30 10.20 -10.90
CA ALA A 217 -2.28 9.51 -10.10
C ALA A 217 -1.79 10.37 -8.93
N GLY A 218 -1.62 9.79 -7.74
CA GLY A 218 -1.09 10.48 -6.57
C GLY A 218 -2.02 11.59 -6.07
N LYS A 219 -3.31 11.27 -5.96
CA LYS A 219 -4.39 12.21 -5.62
C LYS A 219 -5.28 11.64 -4.52
N ILE A 220 -6.02 12.55 -3.88
CA ILE A 220 -7.35 12.23 -3.37
C ILE A 220 -8.33 12.91 -4.33
N LEU A 221 -9.22 12.12 -4.91
CA LEU A 221 -10.30 12.60 -5.77
C LEU A 221 -11.56 12.77 -4.94
N ARG A 222 -12.46 13.67 -5.37
CA ARG A 222 -13.78 13.88 -4.79
C ARG A 222 -14.82 14.01 -5.90
N VAL A 223 -15.77 13.09 -5.93
CA VAL A 223 -16.74 12.95 -7.03
C VAL A 223 -18.16 12.78 -6.49
N THR A 224 -19.15 13.10 -7.31
CA THR A 224 -20.54 12.67 -7.08
C THR A 224 -20.62 11.15 -7.07
N ASP A 225 -21.69 10.61 -6.49
CA ASP A 225 -22.04 9.17 -6.56
C ASP A 225 -22.13 8.66 -8.01
N SER A 226 -22.40 9.55 -8.97
CA SER A 226 -22.43 9.26 -10.41
C SER A 226 -21.09 9.41 -11.14
N GLY A 227 -20.02 9.84 -10.46
CA GLY A 227 -18.66 9.97 -11.01
C GLY A 227 -18.28 11.35 -11.57
N LYS A 228 -19.20 12.32 -11.57
CA LYS A 228 -18.90 13.71 -11.96
C LYS A 228 -18.04 14.43 -10.92
N PRO A 229 -17.24 15.46 -11.30
CA PRO A 229 -16.58 16.34 -10.34
C PRO A 229 -17.55 16.84 -9.27
N ALA A 230 -17.16 16.75 -8.01
CA ALA A 230 -17.97 17.30 -6.92
C ALA A 230 -17.98 18.83 -6.96
N ALA A 231 -19.11 19.42 -6.58
CA ALA A 231 -19.23 20.88 -6.50
C ALA A 231 -18.21 21.45 -5.50
N GLY A 232 -17.53 22.54 -5.89
CA GLY A 232 -16.50 23.18 -5.08
C GLY A 232 -15.11 22.57 -5.21
N ASN A 233 -14.89 21.59 -6.09
CA ASN A 233 -13.53 21.09 -6.35
C ASN A 233 -12.61 22.22 -6.87
N PRO A 234 -11.35 22.26 -6.42
CA PRO A 234 -10.45 23.41 -6.60
C PRO A 234 -9.93 23.61 -8.03
N PHE A 235 -10.01 22.59 -8.89
CA PHE A 235 -9.38 22.59 -10.22
C PHE A 235 -10.37 22.29 -11.36
N ASN A 236 -11.68 22.41 -11.12
CA ASN A 236 -12.74 22.08 -12.09
C ASN A 236 -12.63 20.65 -12.67
N ASN A 237 -12.06 19.74 -11.90
CA ASN A 237 -11.89 18.33 -12.24
C ASN A 237 -12.11 17.46 -10.98
N LEU A 238 -11.78 16.16 -11.03
CA LEU A 238 -12.03 15.23 -9.94
C LEU A 238 -11.09 15.44 -8.73
N VAL A 239 -10.00 16.19 -8.87
CA VAL A 239 -8.95 16.30 -7.86
C VAL A 239 -9.39 17.17 -6.68
N TYR A 240 -9.33 16.60 -5.47
CA TYR A 240 -9.55 17.30 -4.21
C TYR A 240 -8.24 17.78 -3.59
N SER A 241 -7.24 16.90 -3.54
CA SER A 241 -5.86 17.22 -3.14
C SER A 241 -4.86 16.42 -3.98
N TYR A 242 -3.61 16.88 -4.03
CA TYR A 242 -2.58 16.31 -4.89
C TYR A 242 -1.21 16.25 -4.19
N GLY A 243 -0.20 15.70 -4.86
CA GLY A 243 1.13 15.49 -4.27
C GLY A 243 1.16 14.34 -3.29
N HIS A 244 0.45 13.24 -3.58
CA HIS A 244 0.47 12.01 -2.77
C HIS A 244 1.28 10.93 -3.48
N ARG A 245 1.87 10.03 -2.71
CA ARG A 245 2.61 8.86 -3.20
C ARG A 245 1.72 7.64 -3.33
N ASN A 246 1.12 7.16 -2.24
CA ASN A 246 0.34 5.93 -2.22
C ASN A 246 -0.64 5.91 -1.05
N VAL A 247 -1.78 6.58 -1.22
CA VAL A 247 -2.76 6.78 -0.14
C VAL A 247 -3.58 5.51 0.11
N GLN A 248 -3.45 4.95 1.31
CA GLN A 248 -4.06 3.66 1.69
C GLN A 248 -5.22 3.80 2.66
N GLY A 249 -5.34 4.91 3.38
CA GLY A 249 -6.40 5.13 4.38
C GLY A 249 -7.08 6.49 4.21
N LEU A 250 -8.37 6.55 4.51
CA LEU A 250 -9.19 7.76 4.55
C LEU A 250 -10.16 7.66 5.72
N SER A 251 -10.19 8.66 6.59
CA SER A 251 -11.17 8.74 7.67
C SER A 251 -11.53 10.16 8.00
N TRP A 252 -12.71 10.35 8.58
CA TRP A 252 -13.14 11.63 9.12
C TRP A 252 -13.06 11.58 10.63
N ASP A 253 -12.51 12.63 11.24
CA ASP A 253 -12.62 12.81 12.69
C ASP A 253 -14.03 13.31 13.07
N SER A 254 -14.28 13.41 14.38
CA SER A 254 -15.56 13.87 14.91
C SER A 254 -15.92 15.31 14.56
N ASN A 255 -14.95 16.11 14.12
CA ASN A 255 -15.15 17.48 13.67
C ASN A 255 -15.38 17.56 12.15
N GLY A 256 -15.37 16.41 11.45
CA GLY A 256 -15.54 16.34 10.00
C GLY A 256 -14.27 16.68 9.21
N ASN A 257 -13.09 16.66 9.84
CA ASN A 257 -11.85 16.83 9.08
C ASN A 257 -11.43 15.50 8.45
N LEU A 258 -11.01 15.54 7.18
CA LEU A 258 -10.50 14.38 6.46
C LEU A 258 -9.05 14.12 6.83
N TRP A 259 -8.74 12.90 7.25
CA TRP A 259 -7.41 12.38 7.48
C TRP A 259 -7.09 11.30 6.46
N ALA A 260 -5.83 11.25 6.02
CA ALA A 260 -5.32 10.19 5.18
C ALA A 260 -4.04 9.60 5.74
N THR A 261 -3.84 8.32 5.48
CA THR A 261 -2.58 7.62 5.75
C THR A 261 -1.99 7.13 4.44
N GLU A 262 -0.70 7.34 4.22
CA GLU A 262 -0.04 6.92 2.99
C GLU A 262 1.34 6.29 3.23
N HIS A 263 1.76 5.45 2.29
CA HIS A 263 3.07 4.83 2.34
C HIS A 263 4.14 5.80 1.83
N GLY A 264 5.17 6.02 2.64
CA GLY A 264 6.34 6.80 2.30
C GLY A 264 7.29 6.04 1.38
N ARG A 265 8.52 6.51 1.21
CA ARG A 265 9.52 5.88 0.34
C ARG A 265 9.77 4.41 0.70
N SER A 266 10.22 3.64 -0.29
CA SER A 266 10.50 2.20 -0.17
C SER A 266 11.96 1.88 -0.56
N GLY A 267 12.44 0.69 -0.21
CA GLY A 267 13.81 0.22 -0.50
C GLY A 267 14.77 0.43 0.67
N ALA A 268 16.05 0.70 0.40
CA ALA A 268 17.07 0.85 1.44
C ALA A 268 16.81 2.00 2.42
N LEU A 269 15.99 2.98 2.01
CA LEU A 269 15.58 4.13 2.82
C LEU A 269 14.11 4.04 3.29
N SER A 270 13.52 2.82 3.32
CA SER A 270 12.10 2.64 3.66
C SER A 270 11.68 3.37 4.93
N GLY A 271 10.47 3.90 4.92
CA GLY A 271 9.88 4.66 6.03
C GLY A 271 9.24 5.95 5.53
N LEU A 272 9.08 6.91 6.44
CA LEU A 272 8.33 8.14 6.22
C LEU A 272 6.89 7.89 5.77
N ASP A 273 6.25 6.82 6.26
CA ASP A 273 4.81 6.65 6.12
C ASP A 273 4.11 7.77 6.86
N GLU A 274 3.12 8.39 6.24
CA GLU A 274 2.58 9.67 6.70
C GLU A 274 1.15 9.56 7.19
N LEU A 275 0.83 10.39 8.18
CA LEU A 275 -0.52 10.78 8.55
C LEU A 275 -0.72 12.26 8.16
N ASN A 276 -1.71 12.49 7.32
CA ASN A 276 -1.98 13.77 6.69
C ASN A 276 -3.39 14.30 7.04
N LEU A 277 -3.47 15.57 7.45
CA LEU A 277 -4.74 16.28 7.58
C LEU A 277 -5.09 16.90 6.23
N ILE A 278 -6.08 16.34 5.55
CA ILE A 278 -6.40 16.66 4.17
C ILE A 278 -7.27 17.90 4.08
N GLN A 279 -6.81 18.85 3.26
CA GLN A 279 -7.46 20.11 2.99
C GLN A 279 -7.64 20.29 1.48
N ILE A 280 -8.76 20.92 1.11
CA ILE A 280 -9.12 21.14 -0.29
C ILE A 280 -8.04 21.96 -1.02
N GLY A 281 -7.67 21.50 -2.21
CA GLY A 281 -6.73 22.16 -3.11
C GLY A 281 -5.26 22.11 -2.68
N LYS A 282 -4.95 21.50 -1.54
CA LYS A 282 -3.58 21.47 -1.01
C LYS A 282 -2.70 20.43 -1.70
N ASN A 283 -1.40 20.75 -1.69
CA ASN A 283 -0.32 19.93 -2.23
C ASN A 283 0.40 19.24 -1.06
N TYR A 284 0.38 17.92 -1.03
CA TYR A 284 1.02 17.10 0.02
C TYR A 284 2.48 16.76 -0.32
N GLY A 285 3.00 17.39 -1.37
CA GLY A 285 4.44 17.55 -1.52
C GLY A 285 5.13 16.46 -2.31
N TRP A 286 4.67 15.21 -2.30
CA TRP A 286 5.32 14.13 -3.05
C TRP A 286 5.48 14.47 -4.54
N PRO A 287 6.67 14.25 -5.16
CA PRO A 287 7.92 13.75 -4.56
C PRO A 287 8.90 14.86 -4.13
N ASP A 288 8.46 16.12 -4.11
CA ASP A 288 9.31 17.27 -3.84
C ASP A 288 9.66 17.43 -2.35
N ILE A 289 8.80 16.96 -1.46
CA ILE A 289 9.07 16.84 -0.02
C ILE A 289 8.54 15.49 0.49
N GLU A 290 9.19 14.96 1.52
CA GLU A 290 8.79 13.76 2.27
C GLU A 290 8.88 13.99 3.78
N GLY A 291 7.96 13.41 4.56
CA GLY A 291 8.00 13.41 6.02
C GLY A 291 7.97 14.82 6.61
N ASP A 292 9.07 15.23 7.24
CA ASP A 292 9.21 16.53 7.93
C ASP A 292 9.77 17.65 7.05
N GLU A 293 10.07 17.37 5.78
CA GLU A 293 10.56 18.36 4.83
C GLU A 293 9.52 19.46 4.57
N LYS A 294 10.01 20.66 4.25
CA LYS A 294 9.19 21.86 4.08
C LYS A 294 9.56 22.59 2.79
N LYS A 295 8.52 22.97 2.04
CA LYS A 295 8.65 23.79 0.84
C LYS A 295 7.45 24.70 0.71
N SER A 296 7.67 25.92 0.23
CA SER A 296 6.60 26.91 0.07
C SER A 296 5.49 26.36 -0.84
N GLY A 297 4.23 26.49 -0.40
CA GLY A 297 3.06 26.00 -1.14
C GLY A 297 2.78 24.50 -1.02
N MET A 298 3.48 23.80 -0.12
CA MET A 298 3.27 22.38 0.18
C MET A 298 2.98 22.17 1.66
N GLU A 299 2.18 21.16 1.95
CA GLU A 299 1.80 20.74 3.28
C GLU A 299 2.75 19.63 3.76
N THR A 300 3.33 19.81 4.93
CA THR A 300 4.15 18.80 5.60
C THR A 300 3.25 17.83 6.37
N ALA A 301 3.69 16.57 6.47
CA ALA A 301 2.97 15.55 7.21
C ALA A 301 2.69 15.96 8.66
N ARG A 302 1.51 15.59 9.19
CA ARG A 302 1.21 15.83 10.61
C ARG A 302 2.04 14.93 11.51
N ARG A 303 2.27 13.70 11.06
CA ARG A 303 3.18 12.71 11.64
C ARG A 303 3.74 11.84 10.53
N ASN A 304 4.95 11.35 10.74
CA ASN A 304 5.54 10.33 9.89
C ASN A 304 6.24 9.25 10.74
N SER A 305 6.50 8.10 10.13
CA SER A 305 7.11 6.93 10.77
C SER A 305 8.64 7.01 10.95
N GLY A 306 9.27 8.10 10.53
CA GLY A 306 10.73 8.24 10.52
C GLY A 306 11.39 7.16 9.66
N SER A 307 12.44 6.54 10.17
CA SER A 307 13.16 5.45 9.50
C SER A 307 12.52 4.07 9.65
N THR A 308 11.33 3.99 10.25
CA THR A 308 10.57 2.74 10.37
C THR A 308 9.42 2.72 9.38
N THR A 309 8.90 1.55 9.04
CA THR A 309 7.71 1.40 8.19
C THR A 309 6.52 1.05 9.08
N TRP A 310 5.44 1.83 8.97
CA TRP A 310 4.13 1.51 9.52
C TRP A 310 3.30 0.66 8.57
N ALA A 311 3.46 0.85 7.25
CA ALA A 311 2.66 0.25 6.18
C ALA A 311 1.14 0.35 6.45
N PRO A 312 0.59 1.56 6.69
CA PRO A 312 -0.82 1.72 7.02
C PRO A 312 -1.71 1.11 5.95
N SER A 313 -2.66 0.27 6.37
CA SER A 313 -3.53 -0.52 5.49
C SER A 313 -5.00 -0.08 5.52
N GLY A 314 -5.33 1.02 6.21
CA GLY A 314 -6.69 1.60 6.33
C GLY A 314 -6.79 2.69 7.42
N ALA A 315 -7.90 3.43 7.45
CA ALA A 315 -8.23 4.45 8.47
C ALA A 315 -9.75 4.64 8.64
#